data_AF-A0A354CIJ8-F1
#
_entry.id   AF-A0A354CIJ8-F1
#
_cell.length_a   1.000
_cell.length_b   1.000
_cell.length_c   1.000
_cell.angle_alpha   90.00
_cell.angle_beta   90.00
_cell.angle_gamma   90.00
#
_symmetry.space_group_name_H-M   'P 1'
#
loop_
_entity.id
_entity.type
_entity.pdbx_description
1 polymer ?
#
loop_
_entity_poly.entity_id
_entity_poly.type
_entity_poly.pdbx_seq_one_letter_code
_entity_poly.pdbx_strand_id
1 'polypeptide(L)' 'MNNTSVDKYKFYLMQQLVDEHHISELEAQTIIAKSTINRMLKTSPDFIMHYSIEDNAEEIWNEYMGIPMEM' A
#
# COMPACT_ATOMS: atom_id res chain seq x y z
N MET A 1 -8.62 -8.90 14.80
CA MET A 1 -8.00 -9.20 13.50
C MET A 1 -6.56 -9.67 13.73
N ASN A 2 -6.14 -10.77 13.09
CA ASN A 2 -4.79 -11.31 13.26
C ASN A 2 -3.78 -10.47 12.48
N ASN A 3 -2.62 -10.16 13.07
CA ASN A 3 -1.50 -9.47 12.40
C ASN A 3 -1.15 -10.10 11.04
N THR A 4 -1.35 -11.41 10.89
CA THR A 4 -1.18 -12.17 9.64
C THR A 4 -1.97 -11.62 8.45
N SER A 5 -3.16 -11.03 8.67
CA SER A 5 -3.96 -10.45 7.58
C SER A 5 -3.35 -9.16 7.05
N VAL A 6 -2.83 -8.31 7.93
CA VAL A 6 -2.15 -7.05 7.56
C VAL A 6 -0.83 -7.34 6.86
N ASP A 7 -0.08 -8.35 7.31
CA ASP A 7 1.19 -8.73 6.68
C ASP A 7 0.97 -9.28 5.26
N LYS A 8 -0.06 -10.12 5.07
CA LYS A 8 -0.47 -10.58 3.73
C LYS A 8 -0.90 -9.43 2.83
N TYR A 9 -1.65 -8.47 3.39
CA TYR A 9 -2.08 -7.29 2.66
C TYR A 9 -0.89 -6.46 2.16
N LYS A 10 0.08 -6.19 3.03
CA LYS A 10 1.32 -5.49 2.67
C LYS A 10 2.17 -6.25 1.65
N PHE A 11 2.18 -7.58 1.74
CA PHE A 11 2.83 -8.42 0.74
C PHE A 11 2.19 -8.24 -0.65
N TYR A 12 0.86 -8.24 -0.73
CA TYR A 12 0.16 -8.02 -2.02
C TYR A 12 0.37 -6.61 -2.57
N LEU A 13 0.34 -5.57 -1.72
CA LEU A 13 0.69 -4.20 -2.14
C LEU A 13 2.10 -4.13 -2.72
N MET A 14 3.06 -4.82 -2.10
CA MET A 14 4.44 -4.86 -2.57
C MET A 14 4.53 -5.51 -3.95
N GLN A 15 3.87 -6.65 -4.16
CA GLN A 15 3.85 -7.33 -5.45
C GLN A 15 3.22 -6.43 -6.53
N GLN A 16 2.09 -5.78 -6.23
CA GLN A 16 1.42 -4.87 -7.17
C GLN A 16 2.36 -3.74 -7.62
N LEU A 17 3.02 -3.07 -6.68
CA LEU A 17 3.94 -1.97 -6.99
C LEU A 17 5.16 -2.44 -7.81
N VAL A 18 5.69 -3.63 -7.52
CA VAL A 18 6.81 -4.22 -8.26
C VAL A 18 6.38 -4.52 -9.70
N ASP A 19 5.22 -5.14 -9.87
CA ASP A 19 4.71 -5.55 -11.18
C ASP A 19 4.34 -4.35 -12.08
N GLU A 20 3.69 -3.32 -11.52
CA GLU A 20 3.24 -2.15 -12.28
C GLU A 20 4.36 -1.16 -12.59
N HIS A 21 5.19 -0.84 -11.58
CA HIS A 21 6.19 0.23 -11.69
C HIS A 21 7.62 -0.27 -11.92
N HIS A 22 7.81 -1.59 -11.99
CA HIS A 22 9.11 -2.23 -12.27
C HIS A 22 10.21 -1.81 -11.28
N ILE A 23 9.83 -1.56 -10.03
CA ILE A 23 10.73 -1.21 -8.92
C ILE A 23 11.17 -2.46 -8.16
N SER A 24 12.22 -2.33 -7.34
CA SER A 24 12.66 -3.45 -6.49
C SER A 24 11.70 -3.70 -5.32
N GLU A 25 11.65 -4.93 -4.80
CA GLU A 25 10.87 -5.25 -3.59
C GLU A 25 11.25 -4.37 -2.39
N LEU A 26 12.55 -4.09 -2.22
CA LEU A 26 13.04 -3.24 -1.14
C LEU A 26 12.53 -1.79 -1.27
N GLU A 27 12.48 -1.29 -2.50
CA GLU A 27 11.94 0.03 -2.79
C GLU A 27 10.43 0.09 -2.55
N ALA A 28 9.68 -0.91 -3.05
CA ALA A 28 8.24 -1.03 -2.79
C ALA A 28 7.93 -1.09 -1.29
N GLN A 29 8.68 -1.87 -0.51
CA GLN A 29 8.55 -1.92 0.96
C GLN A 29 8.82 -0.56 1.60
N THR A 30 9.83 0.16 1.13
CA THR A 30 10.18 1.49 1.65
C THR A 30 9.09 2.51 1.36
N ILE A 31 8.50 2.47 0.16
CA ILE A 31 7.38 3.31 -0.26
C ILE A 31 6.15 3.00 0.62
N ILE A 32 5.75 1.73 0.70
CA ILE A 32 4.62 1.31 1.55
C ILE A 32 4.83 1.74 2.99
N ALA A 33 6.03 1.57 3.56
CA ALA A 33 6.31 1.94 4.95
C ALA A 33 6.06 3.43 5.25
N LYS A 34 6.24 4.31 4.26
CA LYS A 34 6.03 5.76 4.38
C LYS A 34 4.62 6.22 4.04
N SER A 35 3.82 5.36 3.38
CA SER A 35 2.48 5.71 2.91
C SER A 35 1.46 5.98 4.02
N THR A 36 0.45 6.77 3.67
CA THR A 36 -0.74 7.00 4.47
C THR A 36 -1.52 5.70 4.70
N ILE A 37 -1.58 4.81 3.72
CA ILE A 37 -2.20 3.48 3.86
C ILE A 37 -1.54 2.67 4.97
N ASN A 38 -0.20 2.63 5.05
CA ASN A 38 0.48 1.91 6.14
C ASN A 38 0.21 2.52 7.52
N ARG A 39 -0.03 3.84 7.60
CA ARG A 39 -0.51 4.49 8.83
C ARG A 39 -1.94 4.05 9.15
N MET A 40 -2.84 4.00 8.15
CA MET A 40 -4.23 3.55 8.33
C MET A 40 -4.32 2.08 8.74
N LEU A 41 -3.51 1.20 8.14
CA LEU A 41 -3.44 -0.23 8.53
C LEU A 41 -3.03 -0.43 9.99
N LYS A 42 -2.28 0.50 10.58
CA LYS A 42 -1.89 0.45 12.00
C LYS A 42 -3.02 0.92 12.93
N THR A 43 -3.85 1.86 12.50
CA THR A 43 -4.90 2.47 13.33
C THR A 43 -6.27 1.83 13.12
N SER A 44 -6.55 1.33 11.93
CA SER A 44 -7.79 0.65 11.54
C SER A 44 -7.48 -0.53 10.60
N PRO A 45 -7.10 -1.70 11.14
CA PRO A 45 -6.81 -2.89 10.35
C PRO A 45 -7.99 -3.36 9.50
N ASP A 46 -9.22 -3.02 9.90
CA ASP A 46 -10.45 -3.33 9.16
C ASP A 46 -10.51 -2.65 7.78
N PHE A 47 -9.67 -1.62 7.55
CA PHE A 47 -9.50 -0.92 6.27
C PHE A 47 -9.29 -1.86 5.07
N ILE A 48 -8.61 -3.00 5.28
CA ILE A 48 -8.30 -3.98 4.23
C ILE A 48 -9.54 -4.57 3.54
N MET A 49 -10.74 -4.41 4.12
CA MET A 49 -11.99 -4.94 3.58
C MET A 49 -12.73 -3.94 2.68
N HIS A 50 -12.28 -2.70 2.61
CA HIS A 50 -13.04 -1.60 2.01
C HIS A 50 -12.54 -1.19 0.62
N TYR A 51 -11.31 -1.54 0.26
CA TYR A 51 -10.67 -1.11 -0.98
C TYR A 51 -9.84 -2.26 -1.56
N SER A 52 -9.67 -2.27 -2.89
CA SER A 52 -8.87 -3.29 -3.56
C SER A 52 -7.37 -3.08 -3.32
N ILE A 53 -6.56 -4.08 -3.67
CA ILE A 53 -5.09 -3.94 -3.57
C ILE A 53 -4.59 -2.94 -4.62
N GLU A 54 -5.18 -3.01 -5.82
CA GLU A 54 -4.86 -2.18 -6.97
C GLU A 54 -5.10 -0.70 -6.66
N ASP A 55 -6.29 -0.33 -6.15
CA ASP A 55 -6.61 1.07 -5.81
C ASP A 55 -5.64 1.64 -4.77
N ASN A 56 -5.31 0.83 -3.75
CA ASN A 56 -4.40 1.27 -2.69
C ASN A 56 -2.94 1.31 -3.16
N ALA A 57 -2.52 0.42 -4.06
CA ALA A 57 -1.19 0.47 -4.65
C ALA A 57 -1.05 1.75 -5.48
N GLU A 58 -2.06 2.09 -6.28
CA GLU A 58 -2.10 3.34 -7.04
C GLU A 58 -2.08 4.57 -6.11
N GLU A 59 -2.86 4.57 -5.03
CA GLU A 59 -2.86 5.67 -4.06
C GLU A 59 -1.48 5.85 -3.40
N ILE A 60 -0.85 4.74 -2.99
CA ILE A 60 0.50 4.72 -2.42
C ILE A 60 1.52 5.28 -3.44
N TRP A 61 1.39 4.89 -4.71
CA TRP A 61 2.28 5.37 -5.76
C TRP A 61 2.08 6.85 -6.05
N ASN A 62 0.84 7.31 -6.14
CA ASN A 62 0.50 8.71 -6.34
C ASN A 62 1.04 9.59 -5.19
N GLU A 63 0.88 9.15 -3.94
CA GLU A 63 1.47 9.81 -2.76
C GLU A 63 2.99 9.90 -2.88
N TYR A 64 3.64 8.81 -3.29
CA TYR A 64 5.10 8.77 -3.48
C TYR A 64 5.59 9.70 -4.59
N MET A 65 4.86 9.77 -5.71
CA MET A 65 5.16 10.64 -6.86
C MET A 65 4.79 12.11 -6.59
N GLY A 66 4.14 12.42 -5.46
CA GLY A 66 3.65 13.75 -5.13
C GLY A 66 2.51 14.22 -6.04
N ILE A 67 1.77 13.27 -6.63
CA ILE A 67 0.59 13.57 -7.45
C ILE A 67 -0.52 14.00 -6.48
N PRO A 68 -1.09 15.20 -6.65
CA PRO A 68 -2.20 15.63 -5.81
C PRO A 68 -3.38 14.66 -6.02
N MET A 69 -3.92 14.11 -4.93
CA MET A 69 -5.17 13.37 -5.03
C MET A 69 -6.26 14.34 -5.48
N GLU A 70 -6.93 14.02 -6.59
CA GLU A 70 -8.16 14.72 -6.98
C GLU A 70 -9.20 14.42 -5.89
N MET A 71 -9.49 15.42 -5.05
CA MET A 71 -10.57 15.38 -4.06
C MET A 71 -11.94 15.50 -4.74
#